data_AF-A0A953DPS7-F1
#
_entry.id   AF-A0A953DPS7-F1
#
_cell.length_a   1.000
_cell.length_b   1.000
_cell.length_c   1.000
_cell.angle_alpha   90.00
_cell.angle_beta   90.00
_cell.angle_gamma   90.00
#
_symmetry.space_group_name_H-M   'P 1'
#
loop_
_entity.id
_entity.type
_entity.pdbx_description
1 polymer ?
#
loop_
_entity_poly.entity_id
_entity_poly.type
_entity_poly.pdbx_seq_one_letter_code
_entity_poly.pdbx_strand_id
1 'polypeptide(L)'
;MVDLLLAIQVVTWVVVCFLFFLVGRTGSIFHPFTFYAVFHLIVFVIRPLLLQYAGFGFTYDYMRFTPTPETVSLTLVVTNMAFCLFALVSWWSGHRVPRFDRQPGPLTPLQRQALIVTFAVLTPLALYSAVINSAPRVFEGSGGIEMVIDPDTGIQTLANTTGYLLDAQGMLATLSIILLCVTRFRWYAFLPLALFLAYRAFLGWGRYAMVMSLASVLLVYLFHKGRRWPQPRFLLVAIPLFIVFQQLGEQRDYVRYLVTGERPYTWELPVERSWVERQDTLDFANFEFLTAILWAVPEHSDTYTYFTQYLQLFTQPIPRILWPEKPVGPPIMLVNMNDYVNFMGLTNSLVGDGWLSFGWIGVVITIALVAFILGRLHRAFWRNTASPRALLAYCTFVPLSLQWFRDGGITIVMFAAWALFPLVVWYASERALVFMYGRSVRRAPAPALAAPGAGLAPPVRQVMQALERTFPPAEAAPAPAVAPPPAPAVPRP
;
A
#
# COMPACT_ATOMS: atom_id res chain seq x y z
N MET A 1 -3.44 18.42 33.07
CA MET A 1 -2.82 17.09 32.80
C MET A 1 -2.71 16.81 31.30
N VAL A 2 -3.77 17.00 30.51
CA VAL A 2 -3.77 16.78 29.05
C VAL A 2 -2.66 17.56 28.32
N ASP A 3 -2.47 18.85 28.60
CA ASP A 3 -1.41 19.65 27.95
C ASP A 3 0.00 19.08 28.14
N LEU A 4 0.29 18.55 29.34
CA LEU A 4 1.56 17.89 29.63
C LEU A 4 1.72 16.62 28.80
N LEU A 5 0.66 15.82 28.65
CA LEU A 5 0.68 14.60 27.83
C LEU A 5 0.79 14.91 26.34
N LEU A 6 0.19 16.00 25.86
CA LEU A 6 0.38 16.48 24.48
C LEU A 6 1.84 16.86 24.24
N ALA A 7 2.47 17.59 25.17
CA ALA A 7 3.89 17.90 25.09
C ALA A 7 4.77 16.64 25.10
N ILE A 8 4.47 15.68 25.98
CA ILE A 8 5.16 14.39 26.04
C ILE A 8 5.00 13.61 24.72
N GLN A 9 3.82 13.63 24.11
CA GLN A 9 3.57 13.00 22.81
C GLN A 9 4.49 13.56 21.72
N VAL A 10 4.56 14.90 21.62
CA VAL A 10 5.44 15.58 20.64
C VAL A 10 6.91 15.22 20.90
N VAL A 11 7.36 15.30 22.15
CA VAL A 11 8.74 14.98 22.54
C VAL A 11 9.05 13.51 22.24
N THR A 12 8.15 12.58 22.58
CA THR A 12 8.30 11.15 22.30
C THR A 12 8.44 10.91 20.81
N TRP A 13 7.59 11.52 19.99
CA TRP A 13 7.68 11.41 18.55
C TRP A 13 9.02 11.89 18.00
N VAL A 14 9.47 13.09 18.43
CA VAL A 14 10.76 13.66 18.00
C VAL A 14 11.93 12.78 18.42
N VAL A 15 11.99 12.36 19.68
CA VAL A 15 13.08 11.56 20.23
C VAL A 15 13.16 10.19 19.56
N VAL A 16 12.05 9.48 19.42
CA VAL A 16 12.04 8.15 18.78
C VAL A 16 12.42 8.27 17.30
N CYS A 17 11.91 9.27 16.57
CA CYS A 17 12.32 9.52 15.19
C CYS A 17 13.82 9.86 15.08
N PHE A 18 14.33 10.72 15.97
CA PHE A 18 15.75 11.08 16.02
C PHE A 18 16.62 9.83 16.24
N LEU A 19 16.32 9.03 17.27
CA LEU A 19 17.04 7.80 17.58
C LEU A 19 16.97 6.80 16.42
N PHE A 20 15.80 6.63 15.82
CA PHE A 20 15.60 5.67 14.73
C PHE A 20 16.35 6.09 13.46
N PHE A 21 16.18 7.33 13.00
CA PHE A 21 16.67 7.77 11.71
C PHE A 21 18.14 8.23 11.73
N LEU A 22 18.56 8.94 12.78
CA LEU A 22 19.90 9.54 12.83
C LEU A 22 20.90 8.61 13.50
N VAL A 23 20.55 7.99 14.63
CA VAL A 23 21.46 7.08 15.35
C VAL A 23 21.50 5.70 14.68
N GLY A 24 20.34 5.16 14.29
CA GLY A 24 20.22 3.78 13.80
C GLY A 24 20.87 3.50 12.43
N ARG A 25 21.19 4.51 11.61
CA ARG A 25 21.70 4.41 10.22
C ARG A 25 20.84 3.58 9.23
N THR A 26 19.76 2.95 9.71
CA THR A 26 18.77 2.20 8.92
C THR A 26 17.67 3.11 8.34
N GLY A 27 17.69 4.39 8.71
CA GLY A 27 16.70 5.36 8.30
C GLY A 27 16.58 5.53 6.79
N SER A 28 15.38 5.29 6.26
CA SER A 28 15.03 5.53 4.85
C SER A 28 13.52 5.50 4.65
N ILE A 29 13.04 6.16 3.59
CA ILE A 29 11.65 6.06 3.16
C ILE A 29 11.19 4.63 2.83
N PHE A 30 12.12 3.69 2.56
CA PHE A 30 11.78 2.29 2.38
C PHE A 30 11.44 1.57 3.68
N HIS A 31 11.80 2.09 4.85
CA HIS A 31 11.52 1.43 6.12
C HIS A 31 10.04 1.60 6.50
N PRO A 32 9.32 0.53 6.93
CA PRO A 32 7.91 0.63 7.29
C PRO A 32 7.64 1.61 8.44
N PHE A 33 8.58 1.74 9.38
CA PHE A 33 8.52 2.76 10.43
C PHE A 33 8.37 4.19 9.89
N THR A 34 8.92 4.51 8.71
CA THR A 34 8.74 5.84 8.12
C THR A 34 7.27 6.12 7.83
N PHE A 35 6.55 5.15 7.27
CA PHE A 35 5.12 5.29 7.01
C PHE A 35 4.32 5.39 8.30
N TYR A 36 4.63 4.54 9.29
CA TYR A 36 3.96 4.60 10.59
C TYR A 36 4.25 5.91 11.34
N ALA A 37 5.47 6.42 11.30
CA ALA A 37 5.84 7.68 11.94
C ALA A 37 5.16 8.90 11.32
N VAL A 38 4.99 8.92 9.99
CA VAL A 38 4.22 9.97 9.31
C VAL A 38 2.73 9.86 9.65
N PHE A 39 2.16 8.66 9.62
CA PHE A 39 0.78 8.42 10.04
C PHE A 39 0.56 8.88 11.49
N HIS A 40 1.43 8.45 12.40
CA HIS A 40 1.39 8.78 13.82
C HIS A 40 1.51 10.29 14.06
N LEU A 41 2.40 10.97 13.33
CA LEU A 41 2.53 12.43 13.40
C LEU A 41 1.20 13.12 13.06
N ILE A 42 0.59 12.76 11.93
CA ILE A 42 -0.62 13.42 11.46
C ILE A 42 -1.78 13.15 12.42
N VAL A 43 -1.99 11.87 12.75
CA VAL A 43 -3.20 11.41 13.43
C VAL A 43 -3.10 11.47 14.95
N PHE A 44 -1.95 11.16 15.54
CA PHE A 44 -1.82 10.99 17.00
C PHE A 44 -0.93 12.06 17.65
N VAL A 45 -0.40 13.02 16.88
CA VAL A 45 0.36 14.15 17.41
C VAL A 45 -0.29 15.48 17.00
N ILE A 46 -0.44 15.73 15.69
CA ILE A 46 -1.01 16.98 15.18
C ILE A 46 -2.50 17.06 15.48
N ARG A 47 -3.28 16.02 15.15
CA ARG A 47 -4.73 16.01 15.38
C ARG A 47 -5.14 16.36 16.83
N PRO A 48 -4.60 15.75 17.90
CA PRO A 48 -4.98 16.12 19.25
C PRO A 48 -4.55 17.54 19.67
N LEU A 49 -3.49 18.09 19.07
CA LEU A 49 -3.16 19.53 19.25
C LEU A 49 -4.21 20.43 18.58
N LEU A 50 -4.72 20.05 17.42
CA LEU A 50 -5.80 20.78 16.73
C LEU A 50 -7.13 20.67 17.48
N LEU A 51 -7.45 19.51 18.08
CA LEU A 51 -8.58 19.37 19.00
C LEU A 51 -8.46 20.36 20.16
N GLN A 52 -7.31 20.40 20.82
CA GLN A 52 -7.11 21.21 22.02
C GLN A 52 -7.05 22.72 21.73
N TYR A 53 -6.38 23.14 20.65
CA TYR A 53 -6.05 24.56 20.42
C TYR A 53 -6.76 25.19 19.23
N ALA A 54 -7.29 24.39 18.29
CA ALA A 54 -8.01 24.88 17.11
C ALA A 54 -9.52 24.59 17.15
N GLY A 55 -10.03 24.02 18.26
CA GLY A 55 -11.46 23.79 18.46
C GLY A 55 -12.06 22.74 17.54
N PHE A 56 -11.26 21.78 17.07
CA PHE A 56 -11.80 20.67 16.29
C PHE A 56 -12.75 19.85 17.17
N GLY A 57 -13.93 19.53 16.64
CA GLY A 57 -15.01 18.89 17.39
C GLY A 57 -16.00 18.13 16.52
N PHE A 58 -15.98 18.34 15.20
CA PHE A 58 -16.92 17.74 14.26
C PHE A 58 -17.00 16.21 14.39
N THR A 59 -15.87 15.56 14.63
CA THR A 59 -15.85 14.08 14.75
C THR A 59 -16.53 13.58 16.02
N TYR A 60 -16.39 14.29 17.13
CA TYR A 60 -17.08 13.98 18.37
C TYR A 60 -18.59 14.20 18.23
N ASP A 61 -18.99 15.29 17.59
CA ASP A 61 -20.41 15.56 17.25
C ASP A 61 -20.98 14.49 16.33
N TYR A 62 -20.22 14.06 15.31
CA TYR A 62 -20.60 12.99 14.39
C TYR A 62 -20.84 11.67 15.14
N MET A 63 -19.94 11.32 16.06
CA MET A 63 -20.07 10.12 16.91
C MET A 63 -21.13 10.26 18.00
N ARG A 64 -21.65 11.47 18.24
CA ARG A 64 -22.52 11.84 19.37
C ARG A 64 -21.88 11.50 20.72
N PHE A 65 -20.59 11.78 20.84
CA PHE A 65 -19.75 11.39 21.96
C PHE A 65 -18.84 12.54 22.39
N THR A 66 -18.82 12.86 23.69
CA THR A 66 -17.91 13.86 24.26
C THR A 66 -16.95 13.16 25.22
N PRO A 67 -15.63 13.17 24.98
CA PRO A 67 -14.70 12.46 25.84
C PRO A 67 -14.45 13.21 27.15
N THR A 68 -14.16 12.45 28.21
CA THR A 68 -13.61 13.02 29.45
C THR A 68 -12.11 13.33 29.30
N PRO A 69 -11.55 14.26 30.10
CA PRO A 69 -10.11 14.49 30.12
C PRO A 69 -9.28 13.23 30.43
N GLU A 70 -9.83 12.31 31.22
CA GLU A 70 -9.24 11.03 31.58
C GLU A 70 -9.13 10.11 30.36
N THR A 71 -10.22 9.99 29.58
CA THR A 71 -10.21 9.20 28.33
C THR A 71 -9.21 9.77 27.33
N VAL A 72 -9.18 11.09 27.14
CA VAL A 72 -8.19 11.76 26.25
C VAL A 72 -6.77 11.47 26.70
N SER A 73 -6.52 11.54 28.01
CA SER A 73 -5.21 11.25 28.60
C SER A 73 -4.80 9.79 28.38
N LEU A 74 -5.74 8.84 28.54
CA LEU A 74 -5.53 7.43 28.23
C LEU A 74 -5.19 7.23 26.75
N THR A 75 -5.89 7.89 25.83
CA THR A 75 -5.59 7.84 24.39
C THR A 75 -4.15 8.26 24.09
N LEU A 76 -3.68 9.36 24.69
CA LEU A 76 -2.31 9.84 24.53
C LEU A 76 -1.28 8.82 25.06
N VAL A 77 -1.52 8.23 26.22
CA VAL A 77 -0.62 7.21 26.78
C VAL A 77 -0.58 5.95 25.90
N VAL A 78 -1.73 5.43 25.49
CA VAL A 78 -1.84 4.23 24.64
C VAL A 78 -1.14 4.43 23.30
N THR A 79 -1.34 5.59 22.66
CA THR A 79 -0.72 5.89 21.36
C THR A 79 0.79 6.09 21.47
N ASN A 80 1.30 6.75 22.52
CA ASN A 80 2.75 6.83 22.78
C ASN A 80 3.38 5.45 22.97
N MET A 81 2.76 4.59 23.76
CA MET A 81 3.24 3.22 23.97
C MET A 81 3.29 2.45 22.65
N ALA A 82 2.20 2.49 21.87
CA ALA A 82 2.13 1.84 20.57
C ALA A 82 3.22 2.36 19.61
N PHE A 83 3.49 3.67 19.61
CA PHE A 83 4.54 4.25 18.79
C PHE A 83 5.94 3.73 19.12
N CYS A 84 6.29 3.77 20.40
CA CYS A 84 7.56 3.25 20.90
C CYS A 84 7.73 1.76 20.61
N LEU A 85 6.66 0.97 20.84
CA LEU A 85 6.68 -0.47 20.58
C LEU A 85 6.86 -0.78 19.09
N PHE A 86 6.13 -0.10 18.20
CA PHE A 86 6.28 -0.29 16.77
C PHE A 86 7.70 0.07 16.32
N ALA A 87 8.25 1.20 16.80
CA ALA A 87 9.61 1.61 16.49
C ALA A 87 10.64 0.55 16.91
N LEU A 88 10.56 0.07 18.15
CA LEU A 88 11.46 -0.94 18.71
C LEU A 88 11.40 -2.27 17.92
N VAL A 89 10.19 -2.80 17.71
CA VAL A 89 10.01 -4.10 17.06
C VAL A 89 10.35 -4.04 15.58
N SER A 90 9.96 -2.97 14.88
CA SER A 90 10.29 -2.80 13.47
C SER A 90 11.79 -2.55 13.26
N TRP A 91 12.46 -1.84 14.16
CA TRP A 91 13.92 -1.72 14.16
C TRP A 91 14.56 -3.10 14.33
N TRP A 92 14.23 -3.83 15.38
CA TRP A 92 14.81 -5.15 15.68
C TRP A 92 14.61 -6.15 14.54
N SER A 93 13.38 -6.30 14.05
CA SER A 93 13.03 -7.26 13.00
C SER A 93 13.46 -6.80 11.60
N GLY A 94 13.56 -5.49 11.37
CA GLY A 94 13.86 -4.85 10.10
C GLY A 94 15.29 -4.35 9.92
N HIS A 95 16.16 -4.48 10.94
CA HIS A 95 17.51 -3.90 10.96
C HIS A 95 18.35 -4.29 9.75
N ARG A 96 18.37 -3.43 8.74
CA ARG A 96 19.18 -3.52 7.52
C ARG A 96 19.49 -2.12 7.00
N VAL A 97 20.77 -1.87 6.75
CA VAL A 97 21.21 -0.64 6.10
C VAL A 97 20.77 -0.68 4.62
N PRO A 98 20.09 0.34 4.10
CA PRO A 98 19.74 0.44 2.68
C PRO A 98 20.98 0.34 1.78
N ARG A 99 20.95 -0.61 0.83
CA ARG A 99 22.02 -0.86 -0.15
C ARG A 99 21.47 -0.83 -1.58
N PHE A 100 21.94 0.12 -2.38
CA PHE A 100 21.51 0.34 -3.77
C PHE A 100 22.52 -0.13 -4.81
N ASP A 101 23.55 -0.84 -4.35
CA ASP A 101 24.60 -1.47 -5.16
C ASP A 101 24.03 -2.52 -6.11
N ARG A 102 22.96 -3.21 -5.70
CA ARG A 102 22.30 -4.25 -6.50
C ARG A 102 21.05 -3.69 -7.16
N GLN A 103 21.20 -3.26 -8.40
CA GLN A 103 20.09 -2.90 -9.26
C GLN A 103 19.51 -4.16 -9.94
N PRO A 104 18.19 -4.24 -10.15
CA PRO A 104 17.60 -5.31 -10.93
C PRO A 104 18.16 -5.33 -12.35
N GLY A 105 18.55 -6.51 -12.80
CA GLY A 105 18.99 -6.74 -14.19
C GLY A 105 17.85 -6.57 -15.20
N PRO A 106 18.17 -6.53 -16.50
CA PRO A 106 17.15 -6.56 -17.55
C PRO A 106 16.30 -7.83 -17.45
N LEU A 107 15.01 -7.72 -17.82
CA LEU A 107 14.13 -8.89 -17.87
C LEU A 107 14.63 -9.90 -18.90
N THR A 108 14.60 -11.18 -18.54
CA THR A 108 14.84 -12.26 -19.49
C THR A 108 13.72 -12.30 -20.56
N PRO A 109 13.97 -12.92 -21.73
CA PRO A 109 12.92 -13.07 -22.76
C PRO A 109 11.66 -13.74 -22.22
N LEU A 110 11.82 -14.76 -21.37
CA LEU A 110 10.72 -15.50 -20.75
C LEU A 110 9.93 -14.63 -19.78
N GLN A 111 10.61 -13.82 -18.96
CA GLN A 111 9.96 -12.87 -18.05
C GLN A 111 9.16 -11.81 -18.81
N ARG A 112 9.69 -11.36 -19.96
CA ARG A 112 8.99 -10.42 -20.83
C ARG A 112 7.72 -11.04 -21.43
N GLN A 113 7.80 -12.28 -21.92
CA GLN A 113 6.62 -13.00 -22.42
C GLN A 113 5.57 -13.20 -21.31
N ALA A 114 5.99 -13.64 -20.13
CA ALA A 114 5.11 -13.77 -18.97
C ALA A 114 4.44 -12.45 -18.59
N LEU A 115 5.18 -11.34 -18.69
CA LEU A 115 4.64 -10.02 -18.44
C LEU A 115 3.57 -9.64 -19.47
N ILE A 116 3.84 -9.87 -20.77
CA ILE A 116 2.87 -9.62 -21.84
C ILE A 116 1.58 -10.41 -21.60
N VAL A 117 1.68 -11.70 -21.25
CA VAL A 117 0.52 -12.54 -20.89
C VAL A 117 -0.24 -11.94 -19.72
N THR A 118 0.46 -11.48 -18.67
CA THR A 118 -0.16 -10.84 -17.50
C THR A 118 -0.96 -9.60 -17.89
N PHE A 119 -0.37 -8.73 -18.72
CA PHE A 119 -1.07 -7.55 -19.23
C PHE A 119 -2.27 -7.92 -20.11
N ALA A 120 -2.12 -8.90 -20.99
CA ALA A 120 -3.20 -9.33 -21.89
C ALA A 120 -4.40 -9.90 -21.14
N VAL A 121 -4.17 -10.61 -20.02
CA VAL A 121 -5.23 -11.22 -19.21
C VAL A 121 -5.87 -10.21 -18.25
N LEU A 122 -5.05 -9.44 -17.52
CA LEU A 122 -5.56 -8.60 -16.43
C LEU A 122 -6.05 -7.23 -16.88
N THR A 123 -5.50 -6.66 -17.94
CA THR A 123 -5.91 -5.32 -18.39
C THR A 123 -7.38 -5.28 -18.83
N PRO A 124 -7.90 -6.22 -19.65
CA PRO A 124 -9.31 -6.22 -20.02
C PRO A 124 -10.24 -6.34 -18.80
N LEU A 125 -9.92 -7.23 -17.86
CA LEU A 125 -10.69 -7.39 -16.62
C LEU A 125 -10.69 -6.11 -15.78
N ALA A 126 -9.52 -5.49 -15.60
CA ALA A 126 -9.36 -4.29 -14.80
C ALA A 126 -10.03 -3.06 -15.47
N LEU A 127 -10.03 -2.97 -16.80
CA LEU A 127 -10.76 -1.94 -17.54
C LEU A 127 -12.27 -2.16 -17.48
N TYR A 128 -12.74 -3.40 -17.62
CA TYR A 128 -14.17 -3.73 -17.48
C TYR A 128 -14.67 -3.38 -16.07
N SER A 129 -13.91 -3.75 -15.04
CA SER A 129 -14.13 -3.32 -13.67
C SER A 129 -14.21 -1.80 -13.54
N ALA A 130 -13.29 -1.07 -14.20
CA ALA A 130 -13.27 0.38 -14.16
C ALA A 130 -14.54 1.01 -14.74
N VAL A 131 -15.04 0.46 -15.85
CA VAL A 131 -16.28 0.86 -16.51
C VAL A 131 -17.48 0.59 -15.60
N ILE A 132 -17.60 -0.61 -15.03
CA ILE A 132 -18.72 -0.93 -14.14
C ILE A 132 -18.73 -0.02 -12.91
N ASN A 133 -17.56 0.21 -12.29
CA ASN A 133 -17.46 1.06 -11.10
C ASN A 133 -17.73 2.55 -11.40
N SER A 134 -17.73 2.96 -12.68
CA SER A 134 -18.15 4.31 -13.08
C SER A 134 -19.67 4.51 -13.09
N ALA A 135 -20.45 3.42 -13.08
CA ALA A 135 -21.90 3.49 -12.96
C ALA A 135 -22.31 3.95 -11.55
N PRO A 136 -23.41 4.72 -11.42
CA PRO A 136 -23.98 5.06 -10.12
C PRO A 136 -24.27 3.79 -9.31
N ARG A 137 -23.92 3.81 -8.02
CA ARG A 137 -24.34 2.77 -7.08
C ARG A 137 -25.73 3.11 -6.59
N VAL A 138 -26.67 2.18 -6.74
CA VAL A 138 -28.09 2.41 -6.43
C VAL A 138 -28.50 1.44 -5.31
N PHE A 139 -29.20 1.95 -4.31
CA PHE A 139 -29.72 1.16 -3.19
C PHE A 139 -31.13 0.59 -3.46
N GLU A 140 -31.80 1.03 -4.53
CA GLU A 140 -33.22 0.75 -4.81
C GLU A 140 -33.45 -0.26 -5.96
N GLY A 141 -32.62 -1.30 -6.08
CA GLY A 141 -32.86 -2.45 -6.98
C GLY A 141 -32.91 -2.16 -8.49
N SER A 142 -32.71 -0.90 -8.89
CA SER A 142 -32.80 -0.44 -10.28
C SER A 142 -31.48 0.25 -10.68
N GLY A 143 -30.42 -0.55 -10.81
CA GLY A 143 -29.10 -0.04 -11.20
C GLY A 143 -28.12 -1.14 -11.59
N GLY A 144 -26.96 -0.74 -12.15
CA GLY A 144 -25.90 -1.68 -12.55
C GLY A 144 -25.21 -2.35 -11.36
N ILE A 145 -25.06 -1.65 -10.23
CA ILE A 145 -24.51 -2.18 -8.98
C ILE A 145 -25.53 -1.93 -7.88
N GLU A 146 -26.09 -3.01 -7.35
CA GLU A 146 -27.05 -3.00 -6.25
C GLU A 146 -26.33 -3.22 -4.91
N MET A 147 -26.58 -2.32 -3.96
CA MET A 147 -26.05 -2.42 -2.60
C MET A 147 -27.20 -2.56 -1.61
N VAL A 148 -27.06 -3.48 -0.66
CA VAL A 148 -27.99 -3.68 0.45
C VAL A 148 -27.28 -3.32 1.73
N ILE A 149 -27.91 -2.46 2.54
CA ILE A 149 -27.44 -2.14 3.89
C ILE A 149 -28.08 -3.16 4.83
N ASP A 150 -27.24 -3.91 5.54
CA ASP A 150 -27.71 -4.75 6.63
C ASP A 150 -28.25 -3.85 7.76
N PRO A 151 -29.51 -4.02 8.19
CA PRO A 151 -30.12 -3.15 9.20
C PRO A 151 -29.53 -3.35 10.60
N ASP A 152 -29.01 -4.55 10.90
CA ASP A 152 -28.49 -4.89 12.22
C ASP A 152 -27.05 -4.42 12.38
N THR A 153 -26.24 -4.53 11.32
CA THR A 153 -24.81 -4.18 11.38
C THR A 153 -24.48 -2.84 10.72
N GLY A 154 -25.38 -2.26 9.93
CA GLY A 154 -25.14 -1.07 9.11
C GLY A 154 -24.11 -1.29 7.98
N ILE A 155 -23.73 -2.54 7.69
CA ILE A 155 -22.69 -2.86 6.72
C ILE A 155 -23.32 -2.94 5.33
N GLN A 156 -22.70 -2.25 4.37
CA GLN A 156 -23.11 -2.31 2.97
C GLN A 156 -22.56 -3.57 2.32
N THR A 157 -23.43 -4.33 1.66
CA THR A 157 -23.08 -5.53 0.91
C THR A 157 -23.52 -5.41 -0.55
N LEU A 158 -22.79 -6.09 -1.44
CA LEU A 158 -23.12 -6.15 -2.86
C LEU A 158 -24.16 -7.26 -3.07
N ALA A 159 -25.29 -6.93 -3.70
CA ALA A 159 -26.37 -7.88 -3.94
C ALA A 159 -26.21 -8.61 -5.29
N ASN A 160 -25.92 -7.86 -6.36
CA ASN A 160 -25.93 -8.38 -7.72
C ASN A 160 -24.53 -8.54 -8.36
N THR A 161 -23.45 -8.29 -7.61
CA THR A 161 -22.07 -8.38 -8.10
C THR A 161 -21.10 -8.81 -7.00
N THR A 162 -19.82 -8.96 -7.33
CA THR A 162 -18.78 -9.35 -6.39
C THR A 162 -17.77 -8.22 -6.17
N GLY A 163 -17.27 -8.10 -4.94
CA GLY A 163 -16.16 -7.20 -4.64
C GLY A 163 -14.94 -7.50 -5.49
N TYR A 164 -14.75 -8.76 -5.89
CA TYR A 164 -13.69 -9.17 -6.80
C TYR A 164 -13.71 -8.46 -8.13
N LEU A 165 -14.90 -8.40 -8.75
CA LEU A 165 -15.07 -7.68 -9.99
C LEU A 165 -14.96 -6.17 -9.78
N LEU A 166 -15.50 -5.64 -8.68
CA LEU A 166 -15.51 -4.20 -8.39
C LEU A 166 -14.17 -3.63 -7.95
N ASP A 167 -13.22 -4.43 -7.48
CA ASP A 167 -11.89 -4.00 -7.02
C ASP A 167 -10.77 -4.33 -8.03
N ALA A 168 -11.06 -5.07 -9.10
CA ALA A 168 -10.08 -5.46 -10.11
C ALA A 168 -9.45 -4.27 -10.85
N GLN A 169 -10.14 -3.13 -10.98
CA GLN A 169 -9.58 -1.86 -11.46
C GLN A 169 -8.43 -1.33 -10.60
N GLY A 170 -8.29 -1.78 -9.35
CA GLY A 170 -7.10 -1.56 -8.53
C GLY A 170 -5.81 -2.09 -9.17
N MET A 171 -5.89 -3.14 -9.98
CA MET A 171 -4.74 -3.72 -10.68
C MET A 171 -4.10 -2.77 -11.69
N LEU A 172 -4.86 -1.80 -12.24
CA LEU A 172 -4.34 -0.82 -13.20
C LEU A 172 -3.20 0.02 -12.61
N ALA A 173 -3.25 0.31 -11.31
CA ALA A 173 -2.16 0.97 -10.60
C ALA A 173 -0.86 0.14 -10.68
N THR A 174 -0.92 -1.12 -10.23
CA THR A 174 0.25 -2.00 -10.20
C THR A 174 0.76 -2.30 -11.60
N LEU A 175 -0.11 -2.55 -12.58
CA LEU A 175 0.29 -2.72 -13.98
C LEU A 175 1.04 -1.49 -14.49
N SER A 176 0.57 -0.28 -14.19
CA SER A 176 1.24 0.98 -14.55
C SER A 176 2.62 1.10 -13.87
N ILE A 177 2.73 0.73 -12.60
CA ILE A 177 4.00 0.74 -11.85
C ILE A 177 5.00 -0.26 -12.44
N ILE A 178 4.53 -1.47 -12.81
CA ILE A 178 5.38 -2.48 -13.47
C ILE A 178 5.90 -1.92 -14.80
N LEU A 179 5.03 -1.30 -15.62
CA LEU A 179 5.42 -0.71 -16.89
C LEU A 179 6.48 0.40 -16.70
N LEU A 180 6.29 1.30 -15.74
CA LEU A 180 7.26 2.35 -15.41
C LEU A 180 8.61 1.76 -14.98
N CYS A 181 8.60 0.73 -14.15
CA CYS A 181 9.80 0.04 -13.70
C CYS A 181 10.56 -0.61 -14.87
N VAL A 182 9.86 -1.39 -15.71
CA VAL A 182 10.47 -2.15 -16.81
C VAL A 182 10.99 -1.23 -17.92
N THR A 183 10.29 -0.13 -18.19
CA THR A 183 10.69 0.88 -19.17
C THR A 183 11.71 1.88 -18.63
N ARG A 184 12.13 1.76 -17.36
CA ARG A 184 13.05 2.67 -16.68
C ARG A 184 12.58 4.13 -16.73
N PHE A 185 11.29 4.36 -16.47
CA PHE A 185 10.66 5.69 -16.37
C PHE A 185 10.73 6.53 -17.67
N ARG A 186 10.59 5.89 -18.83
CA ARG A 186 10.38 6.64 -20.09
C ARG A 186 9.05 7.39 -20.04
N TRP A 187 8.99 8.60 -20.60
CA TRP A 187 7.85 9.51 -20.45
C TRP A 187 6.52 8.89 -20.90
N TYR A 188 6.51 8.10 -21.98
CA TYR A 188 5.28 7.46 -22.48
C TYR A 188 4.71 6.41 -21.52
N ALA A 189 5.53 5.82 -20.64
CA ALA A 189 5.07 4.84 -19.66
C ALA A 189 4.29 5.48 -18.50
N PHE A 190 4.28 6.81 -18.40
CA PHE A 190 3.43 7.54 -17.45
C PHE A 190 1.98 7.66 -17.93
N LEU A 191 1.68 7.46 -19.22
CA LEU A 191 0.33 7.63 -19.75
C LEU A 191 -0.70 6.69 -19.06
N PRO A 192 -0.45 5.37 -18.90
CA PRO A 192 -1.41 4.51 -18.19
C PRO A 192 -1.64 4.91 -16.74
N LEU A 193 -0.58 5.35 -16.04
CA LEU A 193 -0.70 5.86 -14.67
C LEU A 193 -1.53 7.14 -14.63
N ALA A 194 -1.28 8.08 -15.53
CA ALA A 194 -2.03 9.34 -15.61
C ALA A 194 -3.52 9.08 -15.89
N LEU A 195 -3.84 8.17 -16.81
CA LEU A 195 -5.22 7.74 -17.08
C LEU A 195 -5.87 7.09 -15.85
N PHE A 196 -5.15 6.24 -15.14
CA PHE A 196 -5.64 5.65 -13.89
C PHE A 196 -5.91 6.70 -12.81
N LEU A 197 -5.01 7.68 -12.63
CA LEU A 197 -5.19 8.76 -11.66
C LEU A 197 -6.36 9.68 -12.04
N ALA A 198 -6.51 10.01 -13.33
CA ALA A 198 -7.65 10.76 -13.83
C ALA A 198 -8.96 10.01 -13.62
N TYR A 199 -8.99 8.70 -13.87
CA TYR A 199 -10.13 7.84 -13.57
C TYR A 199 -10.48 7.83 -12.07
N ARG A 200 -9.49 7.71 -11.18
CA ARG A 200 -9.73 7.76 -9.72
C ARG A 200 -10.21 9.13 -9.26
N ALA A 201 -9.70 10.21 -9.85
CA ALA A 201 -10.18 11.56 -9.60
C ALA A 201 -11.62 11.75 -10.08
N PHE A 202 -11.97 11.21 -11.26
CA PHE A 202 -13.33 11.22 -11.81
C PHE A 202 -14.32 10.47 -10.91
N LEU A 203 -13.93 9.33 -10.35
CA LEU A 203 -14.78 8.60 -9.43
C LEU A 203 -15.05 9.35 -8.13
N GLY A 204 -14.17 10.24 -7.67
CA GLY A 204 -14.30 10.95 -6.38
C GLY A 204 -14.07 10.10 -5.13
N TRP A 205 -14.19 8.77 -5.24
CA TRP A 205 -14.05 7.81 -4.14
C TRP A 205 -12.80 6.95 -4.32
N GLY A 206 -12.25 6.43 -3.22
CA GLY A 206 -11.02 5.62 -3.26
C GLY A 206 -9.75 6.43 -3.53
N ARG A 207 -9.74 7.71 -3.12
CA ARG A 207 -8.60 8.64 -3.17
C ARG A 207 -7.29 8.04 -2.64
N TYR A 208 -7.37 7.16 -1.63
CA TYR A 208 -6.23 6.43 -1.09
C TYR A 208 -5.45 5.69 -2.19
N ALA A 209 -6.12 5.10 -3.19
CA ALA A 209 -5.47 4.35 -4.25
C ALA A 209 -4.52 5.25 -5.08
N MET A 210 -4.85 6.53 -5.26
CA MET A 210 -3.98 7.50 -5.92
C MET A 210 -2.71 7.74 -5.11
N VAL A 211 -2.87 8.01 -3.81
CA VAL A 211 -1.75 8.26 -2.88
C VAL A 211 -0.82 7.05 -2.82
N MET A 212 -1.38 5.84 -2.66
CA MET A 212 -0.58 4.62 -2.58
C MET A 212 0.14 4.33 -3.90
N SER A 213 -0.50 4.58 -5.05
CA SER A 213 0.13 4.41 -6.36
C SER A 213 1.29 5.37 -6.55
N LEU A 214 1.10 6.65 -6.22
CA LEU A 214 2.13 7.68 -6.34
C LEU A 214 3.28 7.46 -5.37
N ALA A 215 2.98 7.05 -4.14
CA ALA A 215 3.99 6.62 -3.16
C ALA A 215 4.79 5.40 -3.69
N SER A 216 4.12 4.41 -4.28
CA SER A 216 4.77 3.24 -4.88
C SER A 216 5.71 3.65 -6.03
N VAL A 217 5.26 4.53 -6.92
CA VAL A 217 6.07 5.09 -8.02
C VAL A 217 7.28 5.84 -7.47
N LEU A 218 7.10 6.67 -6.44
CA LEU A 218 8.18 7.39 -5.77
C LEU A 218 9.21 6.42 -5.19
N LEU A 219 8.78 5.36 -4.51
CA LEU A 219 9.68 4.36 -3.95
C LEU A 219 10.48 3.64 -5.05
N VAL A 220 9.82 3.15 -6.11
CA VAL A 220 10.50 2.51 -7.24
C VAL A 220 11.47 3.49 -7.90
N TYR A 221 11.08 4.76 -8.08
CA TYR A 221 11.94 5.80 -8.66
C TYR A 221 13.18 6.06 -7.80
N LEU A 222 13.00 6.24 -6.49
CA LEU A 222 14.09 6.47 -5.56
C LEU A 222 15.06 5.29 -5.52
N PHE A 223 14.55 4.06 -5.61
CA PHE A 223 15.36 2.86 -5.66
C PHE A 223 16.26 2.83 -6.90
N HIS A 224 15.69 3.12 -8.08
CA HIS A 224 16.44 3.22 -9.33
C HIS A 224 17.47 4.35 -9.33
N LYS A 225 17.20 5.44 -8.60
CA LYS A 225 18.15 6.55 -8.42
C LYS A 225 19.15 6.32 -7.29
N GLY A 226 19.09 5.20 -6.58
CA GLY A 226 19.97 4.88 -5.46
C GLY A 226 19.81 5.82 -4.27
N ARG A 227 18.61 6.35 -4.03
CA ARG A 227 18.34 7.38 -3.02
C ARG A 227 17.52 6.85 -1.86
N ARG A 228 17.89 7.24 -0.64
CA ARG A 228 17.20 6.86 0.60
C ARG A 228 15.99 7.73 0.92
N TRP A 229 15.96 8.96 0.41
CA TRP A 229 14.98 9.98 0.74
C TRP A 229 14.57 10.76 -0.52
N PRO A 230 13.32 11.24 -0.59
CA PRO A 230 12.91 12.22 -1.59
C PRO A 230 13.76 13.48 -1.46
N GLN A 231 14.04 14.13 -2.58
CA GLN A 231 14.73 15.42 -2.55
C GLN A 231 13.74 16.55 -2.24
N PRO A 232 14.17 17.64 -1.61
CA PRO A 232 13.30 18.79 -1.34
C PRO A 232 12.56 19.33 -2.58
N ARG A 233 13.17 19.24 -3.78
CA ARG A 233 12.51 19.63 -5.03
C ARG A 233 11.24 18.84 -5.36
N PHE A 234 11.03 17.66 -4.77
CA PHE A 234 9.78 16.92 -4.94
C PHE A 234 8.59 17.61 -4.27
N LEU A 235 8.84 18.54 -3.34
CA LEU A 235 7.80 19.39 -2.76
C LEU A 235 7.11 20.26 -3.82
N LEU A 236 7.83 20.66 -4.88
CA LEU A 236 7.25 21.43 -5.99
C LEU A 236 6.15 20.67 -6.73
N VAL A 237 6.17 19.34 -6.69
CA VAL A 237 5.15 18.47 -7.29
C VAL A 237 4.15 17.99 -6.23
N ALA A 238 4.64 17.68 -5.03
CA ALA A 238 3.80 17.16 -3.96
C ALA A 238 2.79 18.20 -3.45
N ILE A 239 3.15 19.48 -3.35
CA ILE A 239 2.25 20.54 -2.86
C ILE A 239 1.05 20.73 -3.81
N PRO A 240 1.22 20.97 -5.13
CA PRO A 240 0.08 21.08 -6.04
C PRO A 240 -0.79 19.82 -6.04
N LEU A 241 -0.17 18.64 -6.03
CA LEU A 241 -0.88 17.37 -5.97
C LEU A 241 -1.70 17.24 -4.68
N PHE A 242 -1.15 17.66 -3.54
CA PHE A 242 -1.84 17.67 -2.26
C PHE A 242 -3.03 18.63 -2.27
N ILE A 243 -2.88 19.83 -2.85
CA ILE A 243 -3.99 20.79 -3.01
C ILE A 243 -5.11 20.19 -3.86
N VAL A 244 -4.78 19.59 -5.02
CA VAL A 244 -5.76 18.90 -5.86
C VAL A 244 -6.43 17.76 -5.10
N PHE A 245 -5.66 16.98 -4.35
CA PHE A 245 -6.18 15.89 -3.53
C PHE A 245 -7.14 16.38 -2.44
N GLN A 246 -6.84 17.50 -1.78
CA GLN A 246 -7.70 18.14 -0.80
C GLN A 246 -9.01 18.61 -1.45
N GLN A 247 -8.93 19.28 -2.60
CA GLN A 247 -10.11 19.73 -3.35
C GLN A 247 -11.02 18.56 -3.77
N LEU A 248 -10.43 17.46 -4.24
CA LEU A 248 -11.17 16.21 -4.53
C LEU A 248 -11.79 15.59 -3.27
N GLY A 249 -11.24 15.87 -2.10
CA GLY A 249 -11.79 15.43 -0.82
C GLY A 249 -13.01 16.22 -0.39
N GLU A 250 -12.94 17.54 -0.50
CA GLU A 250 -14.03 18.47 -0.19
C GLU A 250 -15.17 18.31 -1.21
N GLN A 251 -14.86 18.10 -2.49
CA GLN A 251 -15.83 17.99 -3.57
C GLN A 251 -15.59 16.72 -4.40
N ARG A 252 -16.12 15.60 -3.92
CA ARG A 252 -15.93 14.27 -4.53
C ARG A 252 -16.39 14.23 -5.99
N ASP A 253 -17.49 14.92 -6.28
CA ASP A 253 -18.09 14.93 -7.61
C ASP A 253 -17.64 16.11 -8.47
N TYR A 254 -16.64 16.90 -8.04
CA TYR A 254 -16.17 18.07 -8.79
C TYR A 254 -15.66 17.72 -10.18
N VAL A 255 -14.78 16.72 -10.28
CA VAL A 255 -14.24 16.29 -11.58
C VAL A 255 -15.34 15.65 -12.43
N ARG A 256 -16.24 14.88 -11.81
CA ARG A 256 -17.39 14.31 -12.51
C ARG A 256 -18.26 15.42 -13.09
N TYR A 257 -18.61 16.42 -12.31
CA TYR A 257 -19.36 17.59 -12.73
C TYR A 257 -18.69 18.34 -13.88
N LEU A 258 -17.38 18.59 -13.80
CA LEU A 258 -16.64 19.26 -14.89
C LEU A 258 -16.71 18.47 -16.21
N VAL A 259 -16.78 17.13 -16.13
CA VAL A 259 -16.80 16.25 -17.30
C VAL A 259 -18.22 15.99 -17.83
N THR A 260 -19.20 15.75 -16.95
CA THR A 260 -20.56 15.34 -17.32
C THR A 260 -21.59 16.48 -17.29
N GLY A 261 -21.30 17.58 -16.59
CA GLY A 261 -22.24 18.66 -16.31
C GLY A 261 -23.30 18.32 -15.25
N GLU A 262 -23.32 17.09 -14.72
CA GLU A 262 -24.26 16.66 -13.69
C GLU A 262 -23.91 17.31 -12.35
N ARG A 263 -24.80 18.16 -11.82
CA ARG A 263 -24.65 18.72 -10.48
C ARG A 263 -24.82 17.60 -9.44
N PRO A 264 -23.83 17.28 -8.59
CA PRO A 264 -23.99 16.47 -7.41
C PRO A 264 -25.14 16.90 -6.54
N TYR A 265 -25.75 15.87 -5.97
CA TYR A 265 -26.86 15.95 -5.05
C TYR A 265 -26.50 16.70 -3.76
N THR A 266 -25.21 16.78 -3.42
CA THR A 266 -24.70 17.39 -2.19
C THR A 266 -24.17 18.82 -2.39
N TRP A 267 -24.58 19.55 -3.45
CA TRP A 267 -24.18 20.96 -3.65
C TRP A 267 -24.86 21.96 -2.70
N GLU A 268 -25.34 21.44 -1.58
CA GLU A 268 -25.41 22.02 -0.23
C GLU A 268 -24.19 22.84 0.17
N LEU A 269 -23.86 23.97 -0.48
CA LEU A 269 -22.68 24.79 -0.12
C LEU A 269 -22.70 25.12 1.39
N PRO A 270 -21.71 24.66 2.19
CA PRO A 270 -21.70 24.95 3.62
C PRO A 270 -21.26 26.41 3.86
N VAL A 271 -21.92 27.02 4.86
CA VAL A 271 -21.45 28.10 5.76
C VAL A 271 -19.97 28.47 5.58
N GLU A 272 -19.65 29.75 5.42
CA GLU A 272 -18.28 30.29 5.38
C GLU A 272 -17.44 29.76 6.56
N ARG A 273 -16.71 28.65 6.33
CA ARG A 273 -15.75 28.07 7.27
C ARG A 273 -14.35 28.52 6.90
N SER A 274 -13.55 28.82 7.91
CA SER A 274 -12.11 29.05 7.75
C SER A 274 -11.44 27.84 7.09
N TRP A 275 -10.26 28.04 6.49
CA TRP A 275 -9.49 26.94 5.90
C TRP A 275 -9.15 25.84 6.93
N VAL A 276 -8.92 26.23 8.19
CA VAL A 276 -8.60 25.34 9.31
C VAL A 276 -9.81 24.48 9.68
N GLU A 277 -11.00 25.06 9.82
CA GLU A 277 -12.24 24.32 10.10
C GLU A 277 -12.62 23.34 8.97
N ARG A 278 -12.26 23.65 7.72
CA ARG A 278 -12.43 22.71 6.60
C ARG A 278 -11.57 21.45 6.73
N GLN A 279 -10.50 21.48 7.53
CA GLN A 279 -9.68 20.30 7.80
C GLN A 279 -10.26 19.43 8.94
N ASP A 280 -11.31 19.89 9.64
CA ASP A 280 -12.00 19.11 10.66
C ASP A 280 -12.93 18.06 10.03
N THR A 281 -12.32 17.01 9.47
CA THR A 281 -13.00 15.93 8.74
C THR A 281 -12.66 14.56 9.32
N LEU A 282 -13.45 13.56 8.96
CA LEU A 282 -13.26 12.17 9.38
C LEU A 282 -11.99 11.51 8.82
N ASP A 283 -11.38 12.07 7.76
CA ASP A 283 -10.26 11.43 7.02
C ASP A 283 -8.99 11.23 7.89
N PHE A 284 -8.81 12.05 8.94
CA PHE A 284 -7.63 12.03 9.82
C PHE A 284 -7.98 11.93 11.32
N ALA A 285 -9.24 11.59 11.66
CA ALA A 285 -9.78 11.66 13.02
C ALA A 285 -9.61 10.34 13.82
N ASN A 286 -8.60 9.55 13.47
CA ASN A 286 -8.31 8.27 14.13
C ASN A 286 -7.93 8.41 15.61
N PHE A 287 -7.53 9.60 16.09
CA PHE A 287 -7.36 9.87 17.52
C PHE A 287 -8.72 9.87 18.25
N GLU A 288 -9.72 10.53 17.67
CA GLU A 288 -11.08 10.58 18.21
C GLU A 288 -11.74 9.20 18.14
N PHE A 289 -11.58 8.46 17.03
CA PHE A 289 -12.10 7.09 16.91
C PHE A 289 -11.51 6.18 17.99
N LEU A 290 -10.19 6.27 18.22
CA LEU A 290 -9.54 5.53 19.29
C LEU A 290 -10.05 5.97 20.67
N THR A 291 -10.26 7.27 20.88
CA THR A 291 -10.79 7.80 22.15
C THR A 291 -12.18 7.23 22.45
N ALA A 292 -13.05 7.15 21.44
CA ALA A 292 -14.37 6.52 21.59
C ALA A 292 -14.27 5.01 21.88
N ILE A 293 -13.34 4.30 21.24
CA ILE A 293 -13.05 2.88 21.52
C ILE A 293 -12.58 2.67 22.96
N LEU A 294 -11.66 3.50 23.43
CA LEU A 294 -11.11 3.42 24.79
C LEU A 294 -12.16 3.72 25.85
N TRP A 295 -13.10 4.62 25.55
CA TRP A 295 -14.24 4.89 26.42
C TRP A 295 -15.24 3.74 26.44
N ALA A 296 -15.60 3.19 25.29
CA ALA A 296 -16.61 2.14 25.20
C ALA A 296 -16.11 0.79 25.76
N VAL A 297 -14.86 0.42 25.48
CA VAL A 297 -14.33 -0.93 25.76
C VAL A 297 -13.21 -0.88 26.80
N PRO A 298 -13.27 -1.68 27.89
CA PRO A 298 -14.32 -2.64 28.24
C PRO A 298 -15.44 -2.03 29.10
N GLU A 299 -15.33 -0.78 29.54
CA GLU A 299 -16.14 -0.25 30.65
C GLU A 299 -17.65 -0.21 30.35
N HIS A 300 -18.03 0.00 29.08
CA HIS A 300 -19.43 0.03 28.66
C HIS A 300 -19.84 -1.24 27.92
N SER A 301 -18.88 -1.98 27.34
CA SER A 301 -19.14 -3.22 26.62
C SER A 301 -19.13 -4.47 27.49
N ASP A 302 -18.63 -4.38 28.72
CA ASP A 302 -18.42 -5.49 29.66
C ASP A 302 -17.54 -6.65 29.10
N THR A 303 -16.94 -6.45 27.92
CA THR A 303 -16.19 -7.49 27.21
C THR A 303 -15.24 -6.90 26.16
N TYR A 304 -14.38 -7.76 25.61
CA TYR A 304 -13.52 -7.48 24.46
C TYR A 304 -13.91 -8.36 23.27
N THR A 305 -13.37 -8.08 22.08
CA THR A 305 -13.59 -8.93 20.90
C THR A 305 -12.71 -10.17 20.88
N TYR A 306 -11.64 -10.23 21.68
CA TYR A 306 -10.72 -11.38 21.74
C TYR A 306 -10.21 -11.85 20.37
N PHE A 307 -9.94 -10.89 19.48
CA PHE A 307 -9.47 -11.13 18.10
C PHE A 307 -10.45 -11.90 17.19
N THR A 308 -11.71 -12.08 17.57
CA THR A 308 -12.69 -12.81 16.74
C THR A 308 -12.95 -12.15 15.39
N GLN A 309 -12.72 -10.84 15.26
CA GLN A 309 -12.81 -10.12 13.99
C GLN A 309 -11.86 -10.67 12.92
N TYR A 310 -10.74 -11.28 13.31
CA TYR A 310 -9.80 -11.89 12.37
C TYR A 310 -10.32 -13.18 11.73
N LEU A 311 -11.36 -13.82 12.28
CA LEU A 311 -12.03 -14.96 11.64
C LEU A 311 -12.65 -14.57 10.29
N GLN A 312 -12.90 -13.28 10.08
CA GLN A 312 -13.39 -12.76 8.81
C GLN A 312 -12.40 -12.99 7.65
N LEU A 313 -11.11 -13.26 7.92
CA LEU A 313 -10.13 -13.69 6.90
C LEU A 313 -10.55 -14.96 6.16
N PHE A 314 -11.34 -15.82 6.80
CA PHE A 314 -11.78 -17.09 6.23
C PHE A 314 -13.15 -16.98 5.56
N THR A 315 -13.99 -16.04 5.98
CA THR A 315 -15.36 -15.89 5.45
C THR A 315 -15.45 -14.85 4.35
N GLN A 316 -14.74 -13.72 4.47
CA GLN A 316 -14.86 -12.62 3.51
C GLN A 316 -14.40 -12.95 2.09
N PRO A 317 -13.33 -13.75 1.87
CA PRO A 317 -12.93 -14.13 0.53
C PRO A 317 -13.99 -14.95 -0.23
N ILE A 318 -14.94 -15.60 0.45
CA ILE A 318 -15.93 -16.43 -0.24
C ILE A 318 -17.00 -15.50 -0.84
N PRO A 319 -17.21 -15.46 -2.18
CA PRO A 319 -18.26 -14.65 -2.79
C PRO A 319 -19.66 -15.04 -2.29
N ARG A 320 -20.58 -14.08 -2.11
CA ARG A 320 -21.97 -14.36 -1.69
C ARG A 320 -22.73 -15.25 -2.68
N ILE A 321 -22.37 -15.23 -3.96
CA ILE A 321 -22.95 -16.15 -4.95
C ILE A 321 -22.62 -17.64 -4.66
N LEU A 322 -21.50 -17.92 -3.98
CA LEU A 322 -21.12 -19.27 -3.57
C LEU A 322 -21.58 -19.60 -2.14
N TRP A 323 -21.75 -18.58 -1.29
CA TRP A 323 -22.25 -18.72 0.08
C TRP A 323 -23.17 -17.53 0.42
N PRO A 324 -24.46 -17.62 0.08
CA PRO A 324 -25.42 -16.52 0.26
C PRO A 324 -25.53 -16.08 1.73
N GLU A 325 -25.66 -17.07 2.62
CA GLU A 325 -25.83 -16.92 4.08
C GLU A 325 -24.55 -16.61 4.84
N LYS A 326 -23.47 -16.18 4.16
CA LYS A 326 -22.21 -15.87 4.87
C LYS A 326 -22.41 -14.70 5.84
N PRO A 327 -21.77 -14.72 7.02
CA PRO A 327 -21.87 -13.62 7.98
C PRO A 327 -21.54 -12.26 7.37
N VAL A 328 -22.27 -11.24 7.79
CA VAL A 328 -21.98 -9.83 7.45
C VAL A 328 -21.02 -9.29 8.50
N GLY A 329 -19.78 -9.03 8.11
CA GLY A 329 -18.73 -8.62 9.06
C GLY A 329 -18.04 -9.81 9.76
N PRO A 330 -17.55 -9.62 11.00
CA PRO A 330 -17.00 -10.69 11.83
C PRO A 330 -17.99 -11.84 12.06
N PRO A 331 -17.58 -13.11 11.90
CA PRO A 331 -18.44 -14.26 12.22
C PRO A 331 -18.91 -14.32 13.67
N ILE A 332 -18.11 -13.77 14.60
CA ILE A 332 -18.43 -13.67 16.02
C ILE A 332 -18.22 -12.21 16.42
N MET A 333 -19.33 -11.51 16.69
CA MET A 333 -19.34 -10.10 17.07
C MET A 333 -19.68 -9.98 18.55
N LEU A 334 -18.65 -9.80 19.40
CA LEU A 334 -18.81 -9.63 20.85
C LEU A 334 -19.00 -8.17 21.26
N VAL A 335 -18.52 -7.24 20.43
CA VAL A 335 -18.66 -5.80 20.63
C VAL A 335 -19.05 -5.19 19.30
N ASN A 336 -20.16 -4.44 19.29
CA ASN A 336 -20.53 -3.58 18.17
C ASN A 336 -20.43 -2.12 18.63
N MET A 337 -19.50 -1.36 18.05
CA MET A 337 -19.28 0.03 18.45
C MET A 337 -20.50 0.92 18.22
N ASN A 338 -21.38 0.56 17.27
CA ASN A 338 -22.62 1.30 16.99
C ASN A 338 -23.64 1.24 18.13
N ASP A 339 -23.48 0.31 19.08
CA ASP A 339 -24.35 0.21 20.26
C ASP A 339 -24.04 1.32 21.28
N TYR A 340 -22.86 1.95 21.19
CA TYR A 340 -22.37 2.95 22.16
C TYR A 340 -22.22 4.35 21.57
N VAL A 341 -21.75 4.44 20.32
CA VAL A 341 -21.51 5.72 19.62
C VAL A 341 -21.87 5.56 18.14
N ASN A 342 -22.10 6.65 17.41
CA ASN A 342 -22.26 6.55 15.96
C ASN A 342 -20.90 6.24 15.30
N PHE A 343 -20.61 4.96 15.09
CA PHE A 343 -19.36 4.46 14.54
C PHE A 343 -19.46 4.07 13.05
N MET A 344 -20.55 4.43 12.39
CA MET A 344 -20.79 4.10 10.98
C MET A 344 -19.77 4.76 10.06
N GLY A 345 -19.12 3.96 9.22
CA GLY A 345 -18.11 4.45 8.27
C GLY A 345 -16.80 4.92 8.91
N LEU A 346 -16.60 4.67 10.21
CA LEU A 346 -15.37 5.01 10.93
C LEU A 346 -14.39 3.84 10.93
N THR A 347 -13.18 4.08 11.42
CA THR A 347 -12.09 3.08 11.41
C THR A 347 -11.51 2.90 12.79
N ASN A 348 -11.08 1.67 13.12
CA ASN A 348 -10.59 1.36 14.46
C ASN A 348 -9.16 1.84 14.69
N SER A 349 -8.39 2.08 13.63
CA SER A 349 -6.91 2.11 13.67
C SER A 349 -6.30 0.78 14.12
N LEU A 350 -5.01 0.60 13.82
CA LEU A 350 -4.27 -0.56 14.30
C LEU A 350 -4.18 -0.62 15.82
N VAL A 351 -4.10 0.55 16.48
CA VAL A 351 -4.06 0.65 17.94
C VAL A 351 -5.43 0.29 18.54
N GLY A 352 -6.50 0.86 18.00
CA GLY A 352 -7.85 0.59 18.49
C GLY A 352 -8.31 -0.83 18.21
N ASP A 353 -7.93 -1.43 17.09
CA ASP A 353 -8.18 -2.86 16.84
C ASP A 353 -7.48 -3.76 17.87
N GLY A 354 -6.25 -3.42 18.28
CA GLY A 354 -5.59 -4.08 19.40
C GLY A 354 -6.33 -3.88 20.73
N TRP A 355 -6.78 -2.66 21.03
CA TRP A 355 -7.52 -2.38 22.27
C TRP A 355 -8.86 -3.09 22.33
N LEU A 356 -9.67 -3.04 21.26
CA LEU A 356 -10.93 -3.77 21.12
C LEU A 356 -10.73 -5.27 21.38
N SER A 357 -9.60 -5.82 20.94
CA SER A 357 -9.30 -7.25 21.06
C SER A 357 -8.99 -7.67 22.49
N PHE A 358 -8.12 -6.95 23.20
CA PHE A 358 -7.76 -7.34 24.57
C PHE A 358 -7.08 -6.23 25.38
N GLY A 359 -7.56 -4.99 25.27
CA GLY A 359 -7.01 -3.83 25.97
C GLY A 359 -5.51 -3.65 25.72
N TRP A 360 -4.74 -3.41 26.78
CA TRP A 360 -3.28 -3.27 26.73
C TRP A 360 -2.57 -4.46 26.09
N ILE A 361 -2.97 -5.69 26.45
CA ILE A 361 -2.35 -6.92 25.91
C ILE A 361 -2.60 -6.98 24.40
N GLY A 362 -3.82 -6.68 23.99
CA GLY A 362 -4.20 -6.68 22.59
C GLY A 362 -3.44 -5.63 21.77
N VAL A 363 -3.27 -4.41 22.30
CA VAL A 363 -2.42 -3.38 21.67
C VAL A 363 -0.98 -3.87 21.49
N VAL A 364 -0.38 -4.47 22.52
CA VAL A 364 0.99 -5.00 22.44
C VAL A 364 1.11 -6.08 21.37
N ILE A 365 0.19 -7.05 21.36
CA ILE A 365 0.19 -8.15 20.38
C ILE A 365 0.05 -7.60 18.96
N THR A 366 -0.99 -6.79 18.71
CA THR A 366 -1.30 -6.28 17.37
C THR A 366 -0.16 -5.41 16.83
N ILE A 367 0.33 -4.46 17.62
CA ILE A 367 1.39 -3.55 17.21
C ILE A 367 2.72 -4.30 16.99
N ALA A 368 3.10 -5.18 17.92
CA ALA A 368 4.33 -5.96 17.78
C ALA A 368 4.26 -6.91 16.57
N LEU A 369 3.14 -7.59 16.35
CA LEU A 369 2.97 -8.50 15.22
C LEU A 369 3.09 -7.77 13.88
N VAL A 370 2.36 -6.66 13.71
CA VAL A 370 2.42 -5.88 12.46
C VAL A 370 3.81 -5.28 12.24
N ALA A 371 4.41 -4.67 13.27
CA ALA A 371 5.77 -4.13 13.19
C ALA A 371 6.79 -5.22 12.83
N PHE A 372 6.63 -6.41 13.39
CA PHE A 372 7.47 -7.57 13.10
C PHE A 372 7.31 -8.03 11.65
N ILE A 373 6.08 -8.24 11.16
CA ILE A 373 5.82 -8.65 9.78
C ILE A 373 6.43 -7.64 8.80
N LEU A 374 6.14 -6.36 8.99
CA LEU A 374 6.65 -5.30 8.12
C LEU A 374 8.18 -5.18 8.18
N GLY A 375 8.79 -5.27 9.36
CA GLY A 375 10.24 -5.30 9.50
C GLY A 375 10.88 -6.52 8.83
N ARG A 376 10.25 -7.71 8.93
CA ARG A 376 10.73 -8.91 8.24
C ARG A 376 10.61 -8.79 6.72
N LEU A 377 9.55 -8.17 6.21
CA LEU A 377 9.38 -7.84 4.78
C LEU A 377 10.46 -6.87 4.31
N HIS A 378 10.73 -5.81 5.07
CA HIS A 378 11.83 -4.87 4.79
C HIS A 378 13.19 -5.58 4.71
N ARG A 379 13.48 -6.45 5.68
CA ARG A 379 14.70 -7.26 5.69
C ARG A 379 14.77 -8.19 4.47
N ALA A 380 13.64 -8.82 4.09
CA ALA A 380 13.56 -9.71 2.94
C ALA A 380 13.77 -8.94 1.62
N PHE A 381 13.20 -7.74 1.50
CA PHE A 381 13.41 -6.85 0.36
C PHE A 381 14.89 -6.52 0.15
N TRP A 382 15.60 -6.06 1.18
CA TRP A 382 17.02 -5.71 1.07
C TRP A 382 17.94 -6.90 0.77
N ARG A 383 17.51 -8.13 1.05
CA ARG A 383 18.24 -9.35 0.68
C ARG A 383 18.07 -9.70 -0.81
N ASN A 384 16.96 -9.27 -1.41
CA ASN A 384 16.52 -9.68 -2.74
C ASN A 384 16.42 -8.52 -3.74
N THR A 385 17.16 -7.44 -3.53
CA THR A 385 17.14 -6.21 -4.35
C THR A 385 17.45 -6.42 -5.84
N ALA A 386 18.19 -7.47 -6.17
CA ALA A 386 18.49 -7.84 -7.55
C ALA A 386 17.26 -8.38 -8.32
N SER A 387 16.17 -8.74 -7.62
CA SER A 387 14.95 -9.26 -8.24
C SER A 387 13.96 -8.11 -8.51
N PRO A 388 13.60 -7.83 -9.78
CA PRO A 388 12.59 -6.83 -10.11
C PRO A 388 11.24 -7.09 -9.40
N ARG A 389 10.88 -8.36 -9.22
CA ARG A 389 9.64 -8.76 -8.55
C ARG A 389 9.65 -8.44 -7.06
N ALA A 390 10.77 -8.70 -6.39
CA ALA A 390 10.89 -8.38 -4.96
C ALA A 390 10.83 -6.87 -4.74
N LEU A 391 11.48 -6.10 -5.63
CA LEU A 391 11.39 -4.64 -5.63
C LEU A 391 9.95 -4.17 -5.81
N LEU A 392 9.27 -4.64 -6.86
CA LEU A 392 7.89 -4.24 -7.16
C LEU A 392 6.93 -4.66 -6.05
N ALA A 393 7.02 -5.91 -5.58
CA ALA A 393 6.14 -6.39 -4.51
C ALA A 393 6.30 -5.56 -3.24
N TYR A 394 7.54 -5.27 -2.84
CA TYR A 394 7.78 -4.47 -1.65
C TYR A 394 7.34 -3.01 -1.81
N CYS A 395 7.75 -2.35 -2.90
CA CYS A 395 7.45 -0.94 -3.13
C CYS A 395 5.97 -0.67 -3.40
N THR A 396 5.23 -1.65 -3.92
CA THR A 396 3.76 -1.57 -4.05
C THR A 396 3.06 -1.87 -2.72
N PHE A 397 3.59 -2.80 -1.91
CA PHE A 397 2.96 -3.20 -0.65
C PHE A 397 3.19 -2.19 0.48
N VAL A 398 4.41 -1.68 0.67
CA VAL A 398 4.73 -0.88 1.86
C VAL A 398 3.89 0.39 2.00
N PRO A 399 3.50 1.13 0.94
CA PRO A 399 2.56 2.26 1.09
C PRO A 399 1.19 1.81 1.59
N LEU A 400 0.71 0.62 1.19
CA LEU A 400 -0.57 0.08 1.66
C LEU A 400 -0.61 -0.14 3.17
N SER A 401 0.56 -0.22 3.84
CA SER A 401 0.60 -0.30 5.31
C SER A 401 -0.07 0.90 5.99
N LEU A 402 -0.11 2.08 5.35
CA LEU A 402 -0.89 3.23 5.86
C LEU A 402 -2.36 2.90 6.03
N GLN A 403 -2.92 2.12 5.10
CA GLN A 403 -4.30 1.65 5.19
C GLN A 403 -4.49 0.71 6.37
N TRP A 404 -3.51 -0.16 6.62
CA TRP A 404 -3.54 -1.04 7.79
C TRP A 404 -3.45 -0.25 9.10
N PHE A 405 -2.62 0.79 9.15
CA PHE A 405 -2.48 1.63 10.34
C PHE A 405 -3.77 2.40 10.64
N ARG A 406 -4.45 2.87 9.59
CA ARG A 406 -5.72 3.61 9.66
C ARG A 406 -6.92 2.72 9.98
N ASP A 407 -7.05 1.58 9.32
CA ASP A 407 -8.23 0.72 9.45
C ASP A 407 -8.12 -0.25 10.61
N GLY A 408 -6.92 -0.76 10.88
CA GLY A 408 -6.70 -1.97 11.69
C GLY A 408 -7.20 -3.23 10.99
N GLY A 409 -7.35 -4.31 11.75
CA GLY A 409 -8.05 -5.53 11.31
C GLY A 409 -7.49 -6.17 10.03
N ILE A 410 -8.41 -6.66 9.20
CA ILE A 410 -8.10 -7.55 8.06
C ILE A 410 -8.07 -6.85 6.69
N THR A 411 -8.42 -5.56 6.63
CA THR A 411 -8.61 -4.84 5.35
C THR A 411 -7.34 -4.83 4.51
N ILE A 412 -6.16 -4.81 5.14
CA ILE A 412 -4.87 -4.89 4.45
C ILE A 412 -4.74 -6.12 3.56
N VAL A 413 -5.32 -7.25 3.95
CA VAL A 413 -5.22 -8.50 3.17
C VAL A 413 -5.97 -8.33 1.86
N MET A 414 -7.13 -7.68 1.89
CA MET A 414 -7.90 -7.38 0.68
C MET A 414 -7.15 -6.41 -0.24
N PHE A 415 -6.66 -5.30 0.30
CA PHE A 415 -5.94 -4.31 -0.50
C PHE A 415 -4.64 -4.88 -1.07
N ALA A 416 -3.88 -5.62 -0.26
CA ALA A 416 -2.66 -6.27 -0.68
C ALA A 416 -2.93 -7.36 -1.72
N ALA A 417 -4.01 -8.13 -1.58
CA ALA A 417 -4.38 -9.14 -2.56
C ALA A 417 -4.52 -8.52 -3.95
N TRP A 418 -5.32 -7.45 -4.10
CA TRP A 418 -5.53 -6.80 -5.40
C TRP A 418 -4.30 -6.06 -5.91
N ALA A 419 -3.60 -5.35 -5.03
CA ALA A 419 -2.42 -4.61 -5.42
C ALA A 419 -1.26 -5.53 -5.85
N LEU A 420 -1.12 -6.72 -5.23
CA LEU A 420 -0.06 -7.66 -5.55
C LEU A 420 -0.48 -8.74 -6.55
N PHE A 421 -1.77 -8.89 -6.86
CA PHE A 421 -2.27 -9.90 -7.79
C PHE A 421 -1.57 -9.86 -9.16
N PRO A 422 -1.33 -8.70 -9.80
CA PRO A 422 -0.60 -8.67 -11.07
C PRO A 422 0.81 -9.25 -10.98
N LEU A 423 1.50 -9.09 -9.84
CA LEU A 423 2.83 -9.67 -9.63
C LEU A 423 2.77 -11.18 -9.43
N VAL A 424 1.72 -11.68 -8.78
CA VAL A 424 1.46 -13.12 -8.62
C VAL A 424 1.18 -13.77 -9.96
N VAL A 425 0.30 -13.18 -10.78
CA VAL A 425 -0.01 -13.67 -12.13
C VAL A 425 1.22 -13.61 -13.04
N TRP A 426 2.03 -12.57 -12.93
CA TRP A 426 3.31 -12.50 -13.66
C TRP A 426 4.25 -13.64 -13.28
N TYR A 427 4.40 -13.91 -11.99
CA TYR A 427 5.20 -15.05 -11.53
C TYR A 427 4.65 -16.40 -12.00
N ALA A 428 3.35 -16.61 -11.85
CA ALA A 428 2.69 -17.86 -12.26
C ALA A 428 2.84 -18.09 -13.78
N SER A 429 2.65 -17.04 -14.58
CA SER A 429 2.83 -17.07 -16.03
C SER A 429 4.27 -17.45 -16.41
N GLU A 430 5.28 -16.89 -15.74
CA GLU A 430 6.68 -17.26 -15.96
C GLU A 430 6.90 -18.75 -15.68
N ARG A 431 6.40 -19.26 -14.54
CA ARG A 431 6.56 -20.68 -14.17
C ARG A 431 5.84 -21.62 -15.13
N ALA A 432 4.65 -21.24 -15.60
CA ALA A 432 3.90 -21.99 -16.61
C ALA A 432 4.68 -22.05 -17.94
N LEU A 433 5.23 -20.93 -18.40
CA LEU A 433 6.05 -20.89 -19.62
C LEU A 433 7.34 -21.72 -19.46
N VAL A 434 8.04 -21.65 -18.31
CA VAL A 434 9.20 -22.52 -18.04
C VAL A 434 8.82 -23.99 -18.15
N PHE A 435 7.68 -24.38 -17.58
CA PHE A 435 7.22 -25.76 -17.60
C PHE A 435 6.88 -26.24 -19.02
N MET A 436 6.22 -25.40 -19.81
CA MET A 436 5.87 -25.71 -21.21
C MET A 436 7.11 -25.80 -22.10
N TYR A 437 8.00 -24.80 -22.07
CA TYR A 437 9.21 -24.79 -22.91
C TYR A 437 10.29 -25.76 -22.43
N GLY A 438 10.44 -25.97 -21.12
CA GLY A 438 11.39 -26.92 -20.56
C GLY A 438 11.09 -28.37 -20.93
N ARG A 439 9.81 -28.70 -21.13
CA ARG A 439 9.40 -29.99 -21.69
C ARG A 439 9.77 -30.12 -23.16
N SER A 440 9.66 -29.05 -23.95
CA SER A 440 10.02 -29.05 -25.37
C SER A 440 11.53 -29.26 -25.57
N VAL A 441 12.37 -28.64 -24.74
CA VAL A 441 13.84 -28.83 -24.83
C VAL A 441 14.26 -30.23 -24.39
N ARG A 442 13.62 -30.82 -23.37
CA ARG A 442 13.91 -32.20 -22.93
C ARG A 442 13.33 -33.29 -23.84
N ARG A 443 12.32 -32.98 -24.65
CA ARG A 443 11.71 -33.90 -25.63
C ARG A 443 12.30 -33.78 -27.03
N ALA A 444 13.18 -32.81 -27.30
CA ALA A 444 14.01 -32.89 -28.48
C ALA A 444 14.79 -34.22 -28.36
N PRO A 445 14.62 -35.17 -29.31
CA PRO A 445 15.38 -36.40 -29.26
C PRO A 445 16.85 -36.01 -29.13
N ALA A 446 17.54 -36.58 -28.13
CA ALA A 446 18.97 -36.39 -28.01
C ALA A 446 19.55 -36.56 -29.41
N PRO A 447 20.22 -35.55 -29.99
CA PRO A 447 20.77 -35.68 -31.32
C PRO A 447 21.55 -36.98 -31.28
N ALA A 448 21.10 -37.96 -32.08
CA ALA A 448 21.67 -39.30 -32.09
C ALA A 448 23.18 -39.08 -32.11
N LEU A 449 23.86 -39.45 -31.02
CA LEU A 449 25.29 -39.24 -30.86
C LEU A 449 25.90 -39.82 -32.12
N ALA A 450 26.27 -38.93 -33.04
CA ALA A 450 26.75 -39.33 -34.34
C ALA A 450 27.97 -40.18 -34.04
N ALA A 451 27.94 -41.42 -34.54
CA ALA A 451 29.03 -42.35 -34.35
C ALA A 451 30.35 -41.62 -34.60
N PRO A 452 31.35 -41.75 -33.70
CA PRO A 452 32.61 -41.04 -33.82
C PRO A 452 33.26 -41.44 -35.14
N GLY A 453 33.16 -40.55 -36.15
CA GLY A 453 33.57 -40.83 -37.53
C GLY A 453 32.69 -40.22 -38.62
N ALA A 454 31.43 -39.88 -38.34
CA ALA A 454 30.59 -39.19 -39.32
C ALA A 454 30.90 -37.69 -39.33
N GLY A 455 31.61 -37.22 -40.36
CA GLY A 455 31.90 -35.81 -40.57
C GLY A 455 30.65 -34.94 -40.45
N LEU A 456 30.78 -33.78 -39.79
CA LEU A 456 29.71 -32.81 -39.57
C LEU A 456 28.92 -32.57 -40.86
N ALA A 457 27.63 -32.92 -40.84
CA ALA A 457 26.76 -32.71 -41.98
C ALA A 457 26.73 -31.21 -42.37
N PRO A 458 26.76 -30.89 -43.68
CA PRO A 458 26.85 -29.52 -44.20
C PRO A 458 25.86 -28.50 -43.61
N PRO A 459 24.60 -28.83 -43.24
CA PRO A 459 23.68 -27.82 -42.69
C PRO A 459 24.08 -27.31 -41.29
N VAL A 460 24.73 -28.12 -40.44
CA VAL A 460 25.17 -27.66 -39.11
C VAL A 460 26.34 -26.70 -39.23
N ARG A 461 27.24 -26.94 -40.19
CA ARG A 461 28.37 -26.04 -40.47
C ARG A 461 27.89 -24.70 -41.01
N GLN A 462 26.87 -24.70 -41.86
CA GLN A 462 26.25 -23.46 -42.37
C GLN A 462 25.49 -22.69 -41.28
N VAL A 463 24.79 -23.37 -40.36
CA VAL A 463 24.11 -22.71 -39.24
C VAL A 463 25.11 -22.13 -38.24
N MET A 464 26.20 -22.83 -37.93
CA MET A 464 27.28 -22.29 -37.09
C MET A 464 27.98 -21.09 -37.75
N GLN A 465 28.28 -21.17 -39.05
CA GLN A 465 28.85 -20.04 -39.80
C GLN A 465 27.87 -18.86 -39.93
N ALA A 466 26.57 -19.12 -40.04
CA ALA A 466 25.55 -18.07 -40.03
C ALA A 466 25.42 -17.42 -38.64
N LEU A 467 25.52 -18.20 -37.56
CA LEU A 467 25.51 -17.68 -36.19
C LEU A 467 26.77 -16.87 -35.87
N GLU A 468 27.95 -17.30 -36.31
CA GLU A 468 29.21 -16.54 -36.18
C GLU A 468 29.18 -15.22 -36.98
N ARG A 469 28.48 -15.19 -38.12
CA ARG A 469 28.28 -13.95 -38.90
C ARG A 469 27.23 -13.02 -38.30
N THR A 470 26.19 -13.57 -37.66
CA THR A 470 25.08 -12.79 -37.08
C THR A 470 25.44 -12.26 -35.69
N PHE A 471 26.30 -12.98 -34.97
CA PHE A 471 26.83 -12.61 -33.67
C PHE A 471 28.36 -12.71 -33.72
N PRO A 472 29.05 -11.74 -34.36
CA PRO A 472 30.49 -11.66 -34.22
C PRO A 472 30.82 -11.66 -32.71
N PRO A 473 31.81 -12.45 -32.26
CA PRO A 473 32.22 -12.43 -30.87
C PRO A 473 32.43 -10.98 -30.48
N ALA A 474 31.71 -10.54 -29.45
CA ALA A 474 31.81 -9.18 -28.95
C ALA A 474 33.29 -8.86 -28.82
N GLU A 475 33.76 -7.89 -29.60
CA GLU A 475 35.12 -7.37 -29.53
C GLU A 475 35.42 -7.20 -28.04
N ALA A 476 36.37 -8.01 -27.55
CA ALA A 476 36.73 -8.01 -26.15
C ALA A 476 37.04 -6.56 -25.80
N ALA A 477 36.19 -5.95 -24.97
CA ALA A 477 36.39 -4.59 -24.53
C ALA A 477 37.84 -4.50 -24.02
N PRO A 478 38.64 -3.53 -24.50
CA PRO A 478 40.03 -3.43 -24.12
C PRO A 478 40.12 -3.48 -22.60
N ALA A 479 40.96 -4.38 -22.10
CA ALA A 479 41.17 -4.54 -20.67
C ALA A 479 41.41 -3.14 -20.06
N PRO A 480 40.71 -2.77 -18.97
CA PRO A 480 40.89 -1.47 -18.36
C PRO A 480 42.38 -1.31 -18.03
N ALA A 481 42.98 -0.23 -18.54
CA ALA A 481 44.38 0.08 -18.31
C ALA A 481 44.65 0.02 -16.80
N VAL A 482 45.51 -0.91 -16.40
CA VAL A 482 45.96 -1.03 -15.02
C VAL A 482 46.62 0.30 -14.67
N ALA A 483 46.01 1.05 -13.76
CA ALA A 483 46.57 2.30 -13.29
C ALA A 483 47.98 2.03 -12.71
N PRO A 484 48.99 2.82 -13.08
CA PRO A 484 50.33 2.65 -12.54
C PRO A 484 50.29 2.78 -11.01
N PRO A 485 51.14 2.01 -10.30
CA PRO A 485 51.21 2.09 -8.84
C PRO A 485 51.51 3.52 -8.39
N PRO A 486 50.92 3.97 -7.27
CA PRO A 486 51.16 5.31 -6.75
C PRO A 486 52.64 5.51 -6.46
N ALA A 487 53.18 6.66 -6.92
CA ALA A 487 54.56 7.03 -6.68
C ALA A 487 54.86 7.08 -5.16
N PRO A 488 56.05 6.62 -4.73
CA PRO A 488 56.44 6.66 -3.33
C PRO A 488 56.37 8.08 -2.79
N ALA A 489 55.75 8.24 -1.62
CA ALA A 489 55.57 9.52 -0.97
C ALA A 489 56.94 10.13 -0.63
N VAL A 490 57.23 11.28 -1.23
CA VAL A 490 58.40 12.09 -0.87
C VAL A 490 58.15 12.70 0.51
N PRO A 491 59.04 12.50 1.50
CA PRO A 491 58.91 13.13 2.81
C PRO A 491 59.01 14.65 2.65
N ARG A 492 58.05 15.38 3.21
CA ARG A 492 58.09 16.84 3.26
C ARG A 492 59.07 17.30 4.35
N PRO A 493 59.85 18.36 4.10
CA PRO A 493 60.77 18.95 5.07
C PRO A 493 60.05 19.59 6.27
#